data_AF-A0A520M2R6-F1
#
_entry.id   AF-A0A520M2R6-F1
#
_cell.length_a   1.000
_cell.length_b   1.000
_cell.length_c   1.000
_cell.angle_alpha   90.00
_cell.angle_beta   90.00
_cell.angle_gamma   90.00
#
_symmetry.space_group_name_H-M   'P 1'
#
loop_
_entity.id
_entity.type
_entity.pdbx_description
1 polymer ?
#
loop_
_entity_poly.entity_id
_entity_poly.type
_entity_poly.pdbx_seq_one_letter_code
_entity_poly.pdbx_strand_id
1 'polypeptide(L)'
;MKLGIFLKFVMLFAVMAIVLGTIAVLSYKNYRHQHYEGVASAQLATAVVGAAGMLDKAAQAGDKEAREALSLFAMFPFLLCVEMTTAAGESYRWPPLPCTIIKEEKYPLDYRGVLADGGDLRFYVSRQWVGEEADREVRLGII
;
A
#
# COMPACT_ATOMS: atom_id res chain seq x y z
N MET A 1 49.86 7.28 -31.24
CA MET A 1 49.40 7.17 -29.83
C MET A 1 48.17 8.06 -29.54
N LYS A 2 47.03 7.90 -30.22
CA LYS A 2 45.82 8.71 -29.92
C LYS A 2 44.49 7.93 -29.91
N LEU A 3 44.38 6.81 -30.64
CA LEU A 3 43.13 6.01 -30.69
C LEU A 3 42.86 5.24 -29.39
N GLY A 4 43.89 4.65 -28.78
CA GLY A 4 43.72 3.83 -27.56
C GLY A 4 43.36 4.63 -26.31
N ILE A 5 43.74 5.91 -26.23
CA ILE A 5 43.36 6.80 -25.12
C ILE A 5 41.92 7.30 -25.32
N PHE A 6 41.56 7.68 -26.56
CA PHE A 6 40.19 8.08 -26.89
C PHE A 6 39.18 6.95 -26.66
N LEU A 7 39.50 5.72 -27.08
CA LEU A 7 38.64 4.56 -26.85
C LEU A 7 38.43 4.28 -25.36
N LYS A 8 39.49 4.37 -24.54
CA LYS A 8 39.38 4.23 -23.07
C LYS A 8 38.49 5.31 -22.46
N PHE A 9 38.60 6.54 -22.94
CA PHE A 9 37.76 7.65 -22.49
C PHE A 9 36.28 7.42 -22.85
N VAL A 10 35.99 7.03 -24.09
CA VAL A 10 34.62 6.70 -24.52
C VAL A 10 34.04 5.53 -23.71
N MET A 11 34.84 4.50 -23.44
CA MET A 11 34.45 3.39 -22.56
C MET A 11 34.12 3.86 -21.14
N LEU A 12 34.97 4.70 -20.54
CA LEU A 12 34.73 5.25 -19.21
C LEU A 12 33.46 6.09 -19.15
N PHE A 13 33.21 6.90 -20.18
CA PHE A 13 31.97 7.67 -20.28
C PHE A 13 30.74 6.79 -20.45
N ALA A 14 30.82 5.74 -21.25
CA ALA A 14 29.73 4.78 -21.41
C ALA A 14 29.42 4.06 -20.09
N VAL A 15 30.44 3.60 -19.38
CA VAL A 15 30.28 2.97 -18.05
C VAL A 15 29.69 3.97 -17.05
N MET A 16 30.18 5.20 -17.02
CA MET A 16 29.66 6.25 -16.15
C MET A 16 28.18 6.55 -16.45
N ALA A 17 27.81 6.63 -17.73
CA ALA A 17 26.42 6.86 -18.15
C ALA A 17 25.51 5.70 -17.72
N ILE A 18 25.95 4.45 -17.86
CA ILE A 18 25.19 3.27 -17.40
C ILE A 18 25.02 3.28 -15.88
N VAL A 19 26.08 3.59 -15.14
CA VAL A 19 26.04 3.66 -13.66
C VAL A 19 25.11 4.78 -13.19
N LEU A 20 25.23 5.99 -13.77
CA LEU A 20 24.36 7.11 -13.39
C LEU A 20 22.90 6.85 -13.78
N GLY A 21 22.66 6.28 -14.96
CA GLY A 21 21.32 5.91 -15.42
C GLY A 21 20.65 4.88 -14.50
N THR A 22 21.38 3.82 -14.13
CA THR A 22 20.87 2.80 -13.20
C THR A 22 20.60 3.37 -11.80
N ILE A 23 21.48 4.21 -11.26
CA ILE A 23 21.26 4.87 -9.96
C ILE A 23 20.02 5.78 -10.01
N ALA A 24 19.85 6.56 -11.08
CA ALA A 24 18.70 7.45 -11.24
C ALA A 24 17.38 6.66 -11.28
N VAL A 25 17.33 5.57 -12.07
CA VAL A 25 16.15 4.70 -12.18
C VAL A 25 15.81 4.04 -10.84
N LEU A 26 16.81 3.50 -10.12
CA LEU A 26 16.59 2.88 -8.82
C LEU A 26 16.11 3.89 -7.78
N SER A 27 16.69 5.09 -7.77
CA SER A 27 16.29 6.17 -6.86
C SER A 27 14.85 6.61 -7.15
N TYR A 28 14.50 6.76 -8.43
CA TYR A 28 13.14 7.10 -8.84
C TYR A 28 12.14 6.01 -8.46
N LYS A 29 12.46 4.73 -8.70
CA LYS A 29 11.63 3.60 -8.29
C LYS A 29 11.36 3.61 -6.78
N ASN A 30 12.40 3.82 -5.97
CA ASN A 30 12.27 3.86 -4.52
C ASN A 30 11.39 5.04 -4.04
N TYR A 31 11.54 6.21 -4.66
CA TYR A 31 10.67 7.36 -4.40
C TYR A 31 9.20 7.05 -4.74
N ARG A 32 8.92 6.41 -5.89
CA ARG A 32 7.55 6.05 -6.28
C ARG A 32 6.95 4.99 -5.37
N HIS A 33 7.73 4.03 -4.89
CA HIS A 33 7.27 3.06 -3.89
C HIS A 33 6.73 3.77 -2.63
N GLN A 34 7.50 4.70 -2.06
CA GLN A 34 7.06 5.49 -0.90
C GLN A 34 5.82 6.34 -1.22
N HIS A 35 5.76 6.91 -2.43
CA HIS A 35 4.61 7.67 -2.88
C HIS A 35 3.33 6.83 -2.87
N TYR A 36 3.36 5.59 -3.40
CA TYR A 36 2.20 4.72 -3.45
C TYR A 36 1.78 4.19 -2.08
N GLU A 37 2.72 3.89 -1.18
CA GLU A 37 2.40 3.62 0.23
C GLU A 37 1.65 4.81 0.85
N GLY A 38 2.11 6.03 0.56
CA GLY A 38 1.46 7.27 0.96
C GLY A 38 0.05 7.42 0.40
N VAL A 39 -0.15 7.17 -0.90
CA VAL A 39 -1.47 7.21 -1.55
C VAL A 39 -2.44 6.22 -0.92
N ALA A 40 -2.01 4.97 -0.70
CA ALA A 40 -2.84 3.96 -0.05
C ALA A 40 -3.26 4.40 1.36
N SER A 41 -2.31 4.94 2.15
CA SER A 41 -2.59 5.44 3.50
C SER A 41 -3.57 6.62 3.52
N ALA A 42 -3.46 7.54 2.56
CA ALA A 42 -4.31 8.71 2.46
C ALA A 42 -5.74 8.33 2.04
N GLN A 43 -5.87 7.47 1.03
CA GLN A 43 -7.17 6.98 0.57
C GLN A 43 -7.92 6.22 1.68
N LEU A 44 -7.21 5.35 2.41
CA LEU A 44 -7.79 4.64 3.54
C LEU A 44 -8.15 5.59 4.69
N ALA A 45 -7.31 6.58 5.00
CA ALA A 45 -7.62 7.55 6.06
C ALA A 45 -8.92 8.32 5.76
N THR A 46 -9.11 8.78 4.52
CA THR A 46 -10.35 9.44 4.11
C THR A 46 -11.55 8.50 4.20
N ALA A 47 -11.40 7.25 3.74
CA ALA A 47 -12.47 6.26 3.79
C ALA A 47 -12.85 5.90 5.23
N VAL A 48 -11.88 5.74 6.12
CA VAL A 48 -12.08 5.46 7.54
C VAL A 48 -12.90 6.56 8.21
N VAL A 49 -12.51 7.83 8.03
CA VAL A 49 -13.24 8.96 8.62
C VAL A 49 -14.66 9.05 8.08
N GLY A 50 -14.86 8.77 6.78
CA GLY A 50 -16.18 8.76 6.17
C GLY A 50 -17.07 7.58 6.59
N ALA A 51 -16.47 6.42 6.87
CA ALA A 51 -17.18 5.19 7.17
C ALA A 51 -17.40 4.94 8.67
N ALA A 52 -16.65 5.59 9.57
CA ALA A 52 -16.69 5.33 11.01
C ALA A 52 -18.11 5.25 11.59
N GLY A 53 -18.92 6.30 11.39
CA GLY A 53 -20.29 6.31 11.91
C GLY A 53 -21.24 5.28 11.27
N MET A 54 -20.94 4.82 10.06
CA MET A 54 -21.67 3.71 9.42
C MET A 54 -21.25 2.38 10.04
N LEU A 55 -19.96 2.18 10.26
CA LEU A 55 -19.40 0.98 10.88
C LEU A 55 -19.90 0.80 12.31
N ASP A 56 -20.02 1.88 13.08
CA ASP A 56 -20.59 1.85 14.43
C ASP A 56 -22.04 1.36 14.44
N LYS A 57 -22.86 1.91 13.53
CA LYS A 57 -24.27 1.49 13.38
C LYS A 57 -24.37 0.04 12.93
N ALA A 58 -23.50 -0.38 12.01
CA ALA A 58 -23.46 -1.74 11.51
C ALA A 58 -23.05 -2.74 12.60
N ALA A 59 -22.07 -2.39 13.44
CA ALA A 59 -21.68 -3.18 14.60
C ALA A 59 -22.84 -3.34 15.60
N GLN A 60 -23.58 -2.26 15.88
CA GLN A 60 -24.76 -2.30 16.75
C GLN A 60 -25.92 -3.12 16.16
N ALA A 61 -26.05 -3.16 14.83
CA ALA A 61 -27.09 -3.94 14.15
C ALA A 61 -26.79 -5.45 14.14
N GLY A 62 -25.50 -5.82 14.19
CA GLY A 62 -25.03 -7.19 14.42
C GLY A 62 -23.91 -7.63 13.48
N ASP A 63 -23.36 -8.82 13.75
CA ASP A 63 -22.15 -9.33 13.11
C ASP A 63 -22.17 -9.36 11.59
N LYS A 64 -23.34 -9.68 11.01
CA LYS A 64 -23.49 -9.75 9.55
C LYS A 64 -23.37 -8.37 8.94
N GLU A 65 -24.08 -7.39 9.49
CA GLU A 65 -24.07 -6.00 9.02
C GLU A 65 -22.66 -5.38 9.17
N ALA A 66 -21.99 -5.63 10.30
CA ALA A 66 -20.60 -5.19 10.51
C ALA A 66 -19.66 -5.71 9.42
N ARG A 67 -19.76 -6.99 9.05
CA ARG A 67 -18.94 -7.60 8.00
C ARG A 67 -19.29 -7.09 6.60
N GLU A 68 -20.57 -6.86 6.32
CA GLU A 68 -21.00 -6.27 5.05
C GLU A 68 -20.54 -4.81 4.92
N ALA A 69 -20.60 -4.03 6.00
CA ALA A 69 -20.06 -2.68 6.02
C ALA A 69 -18.54 -2.64 5.78
N LEU A 70 -17.79 -3.59 6.36
CA LEU A 70 -16.35 -3.73 6.11
C LEU A 70 -16.02 -4.13 4.67
N SER A 71 -16.95 -4.79 3.97
CA SER A 71 -16.78 -5.11 2.54
C SER A 71 -16.71 -3.88 1.64
N LEU A 72 -17.14 -2.70 2.10
CA LEU A 72 -16.97 -1.45 1.36
C LEU A 72 -15.50 -1.19 1.02
N PHE A 73 -14.58 -1.55 1.93
CA PHE A 73 -13.16 -1.35 1.72
C PHE A 73 -12.55 -2.27 0.66
N ALA A 74 -13.30 -3.29 0.20
CA ALA A 74 -12.93 -4.12 -0.95
C ALA A 74 -12.72 -3.33 -2.25
N MET A 75 -13.29 -2.12 -2.34
CA MET A 75 -13.12 -1.26 -3.50
C MET A 75 -11.66 -0.81 -3.71
N PHE A 76 -10.83 -0.87 -2.66
CA PHE A 76 -9.42 -0.52 -2.74
C PHE A 76 -8.62 -1.69 -3.33
N PRO A 77 -8.02 -1.54 -4.51
CA PRO A 77 -7.34 -2.64 -5.20
C PRO A 77 -6.11 -3.17 -4.47
N PHE A 78 -5.55 -2.37 -3.55
CA PHE A 78 -4.39 -2.71 -2.75
C PHE A 78 -4.73 -3.32 -1.39
N LEU A 79 -6.01 -3.33 -1.00
CA LEU A 79 -6.41 -3.81 0.30
C LEU A 79 -6.64 -5.33 0.26
N LEU A 80 -5.95 -6.04 1.14
CA LEU A 80 -6.07 -7.49 1.26
C LEU A 80 -7.06 -7.90 2.35
N CYS A 81 -7.07 -7.16 3.47
CA CYS A 81 -7.88 -7.49 4.63
C CYS A 81 -8.07 -6.28 5.52
N VAL A 82 -9.21 -6.22 6.21
CA VAL A 82 -9.48 -5.25 7.25
C VAL A 82 -9.97 -5.97 8.51
N GLU A 83 -9.48 -5.54 9.66
CA GLU A 83 -9.92 -5.96 10.98
C GLU A 83 -10.47 -4.74 11.72
N MET A 84 -11.64 -4.91 12.30
CA MET A 84 -12.30 -3.93 13.15
C MET A 84 -12.36 -4.49 14.56
N THR A 85 -12.10 -3.64 15.55
CA THR A 85 -12.27 -3.97 16.96
C THR A 85 -13.13 -2.90 17.62
N THR A 86 -14.29 -3.26 18.15
CA THR A 86 -15.17 -2.30 18.85
C THR A 86 -14.62 -2.00 20.24
N ALA A 87 -15.12 -0.93 20.87
CA ALA A 87 -14.78 -0.59 22.26
C ALA A 87 -15.17 -1.71 23.25
N ALA A 88 -16.18 -2.52 22.92
CA ALA A 88 -16.60 -3.69 23.69
C ALA A 88 -15.67 -4.91 23.52
N GLY A 89 -14.67 -4.83 22.64
CA GLY A 89 -13.73 -5.91 22.35
C GLY A 89 -14.20 -6.91 21.30
N GLU A 90 -15.32 -6.63 20.62
CA GLU A 90 -15.79 -7.48 19.52
C GLU A 90 -14.94 -7.23 18.28
N SER A 91 -14.56 -8.31 17.59
CA SER A 91 -13.72 -8.22 16.40
C SER A 91 -14.45 -8.69 15.16
N TYR A 92 -14.45 -7.84 14.14
CA TYR A 92 -15.01 -8.11 12.82
C TYR A 92 -13.92 -8.06 11.77
N ARG A 93 -14.06 -8.84 10.69
CA ARG A 93 -13.05 -8.91 9.64
C ARG A 93 -13.70 -9.02 8.28
N TRP A 94 -13.04 -8.42 7.30
CA TRP A 94 -13.36 -8.65 5.90
C TRP A 94 -12.06 -8.85 5.10
N PRO A 95 -11.93 -9.93 4.31
CA PRO A 95 -12.84 -11.08 4.20
C PRO A 95 -13.06 -11.81 5.55
N PRO A 96 -14.07 -12.70 5.69
CA PRO A 96 -14.39 -13.38 6.96
C PRO A 96 -13.35 -14.44 7.38
N LEU A 97 -12.14 -14.36 6.85
CA LEU A 97 -11.02 -15.23 7.14
C LEU A 97 -9.99 -14.46 7.98
N PRO A 98 -9.20 -15.14 8.83
CA PRO A 98 -8.06 -14.51 9.49
C PRO A 98 -7.12 -13.85 8.49
N CYS A 99 -6.79 -12.57 8.70
CA CYS A 99 -5.90 -11.85 7.80
C CYS A 99 -4.51 -12.52 7.71
N THR A 100 -4.11 -13.32 8.71
CA THR A 100 -2.87 -14.10 8.73
C THR A 100 -2.80 -15.19 7.67
N ILE A 101 -3.93 -15.70 7.15
CA ILE A 101 -3.96 -16.74 6.11
C ILE A 101 -3.47 -16.21 4.75
N ILE A 102 -3.65 -14.91 4.50
CA ILE A 102 -3.21 -14.28 3.26
C ILE A 102 -1.68 -14.28 3.24
N LYS A 103 -1.08 -15.09 2.35
CA LYS A 103 0.37 -15.29 2.27
C LYS A 103 1.12 -14.14 1.59
N GLU A 104 0.39 -13.25 0.95
CA GLU A 104 0.93 -12.10 0.25
C GLU A 104 1.69 -11.16 1.20
N GLU A 105 2.78 -10.59 0.70
CA GLU A 105 3.56 -9.63 1.46
C GLU A 105 2.75 -8.36 1.68
N LYS A 106 2.59 -7.98 2.96
CA LYS A 106 1.68 -6.92 3.36
C LYS A 106 2.22 -6.14 4.55
N TYR A 107 1.70 -4.93 4.71
CA TYR A 107 2.00 -4.08 5.86
C TYR A 107 0.71 -3.59 6.52
N PRO A 108 0.70 -3.43 7.86
CA PRO A 108 -0.46 -2.95 8.57
C PRO A 108 -0.54 -1.41 8.52
N LEU A 109 -1.76 -0.90 8.44
CA LEU A 109 -2.12 0.49 8.74
C LEU A 109 -3.14 0.49 9.87
N ASP A 110 -2.74 1.03 11.01
CA ASP A 110 -3.53 1.07 12.24
C ASP A 110 -4.20 2.45 12.41
N TYR A 111 -5.53 2.45 12.48
CA TYR A 111 -6.35 3.60 12.79
C TYR A 111 -7.03 3.38 14.13
N ARG A 112 -6.48 4.02 15.17
CA ARG A 112 -6.93 3.80 16.55
C ARG A 112 -7.96 4.83 16.98
N GLY A 113 -8.95 4.40 17.76
CA GLY A 113 -9.99 5.26 18.32
C GLY A 113 -10.81 6.00 17.27
N VAL A 114 -10.97 5.41 16.08
CA VAL A 114 -11.71 6.01 14.96
C VAL A 114 -13.20 5.68 14.99
N LEU A 115 -13.58 4.62 15.70
CA LEU A 115 -14.97 4.23 15.93
C LEU A 115 -15.51 4.87 17.21
N ALA A 116 -16.83 4.88 17.36
CA ALA A 116 -17.49 5.33 18.58
C ALA A 116 -16.92 4.60 19.80
N ASP A 117 -16.79 5.36 20.88
CA ASP A 117 -16.30 4.88 22.20
C ASP A 117 -14.86 4.31 22.19
N GLY A 118 -14.10 4.51 21.11
CA GLY A 118 -12.66 4.20 21.06
C GLY A 118 -12.31 2.91 20.34
N GLY A 119 -13.15 2.39 19.45
CA GLY A 119 -12.80 1.24 18.62
C GLY A 119 -11.79 1.54 17.52
N ASP A 120 -11.13 0.48 17.03
CA ASP A 120 -9.98 0.52 16.13
C ASP A 120 -10.28 -0.15 14.78
N LEU A 121 -9.61 0.33 13.73
CA LEU A 121 -9.54 -0.32 12.42
C LEU A 121 -8.09 -0.59 12.04
N ARG A 122 -7.82 -1.80 11.56
CA ARG A 122 -6.52 -2.22 11.04
C ARG A 122 -6.67 -2.74 9.62
N PHE A 123 -5.93 -2.16 8.70
CA PHE A 123 -5.91 -2.55 7.29
C PHE A 123 -4.60 -3.24 6.96
N TYR A 124 -4.66 -4.29 6.16
CA TYR A 124 -3.48 -4.95 5.60
C TYR A 124 -3.40 -4.64 4.12
N VAL A 125 -2.42 -3.82 3.76
CA VAL A 125 -2.18 -3.38 2.38
C VAL A 125 -1.11 -4.25 1.72
N SER A 126 -1.34 -4.62 0.47
CA SER A 126 -0.38 -5.36 -0.34
C SER A 126 0.89 -4.55 -0.61
N ARG A 127 2.06 -5.10 -0.23
CA ARG A 127 3.36 -4.57 -0.70
C ARG A 127 3.60 -4.90 -2.17
N GLN A 128 3.06 -6.01 -2.66
CA GLN A 128 3.22 -6.41 -4.06
C GLN A 128 2.56 -5.40 -4.99
N TRP A 129 1.35 -4.95 -4.67
CA TRP A 129 0.65 -3.91 -5.43
C TRP A 129 1.46 -2.61 -5.52
N VAL A 130 2.03 -2.16 -4.40
CA VAL A 130 2.89 -0.95 -4.37
C VAL A 130 4.11 -1.12 -5.28
N GLY A 131 4.75 -2.30 -5.22
CA GLY A 131 5.88 -2.64 -6.07
C GLY A 131 5.54 -2.68 -7.56
N GLU A 132 4.44 -3.35 -7.92
CA GLU A 132 3.96 -3.46 -9.30
C GLU A 132 3.59 -2.11 -9.90
N GLU A 133 2.96 -1.23 -9.12
CA GLU A 133 2.57 0.11 -9.56
C GLU A 133 3.80 1.00 -9.81
N ALA A 134 4.78 0.96 -8.90
CA ALA A 134 6.07 1.63 -9.09
C ALA A 134 6.84 1.08 -10.30
N ASP A 135 6.84 -0.24 -10.50
CA ASP A 135 7.50 -0.89 -11.63
C ASP A 135 6.84 -0.57 -12.98
N ARG A 136 5.51 -0.48 -13.01
CA ARG A 136 4.77 -0.12 -14.22
C ARG A 136 5.16 1.28 -14.71
N GLU A 137 5.28 2.24 -13.81
CA GLU A 137 5.68 3.60 -14.19
C GLU A 137 7.14 3.70 -14.63
N VAL A 138 8.05 3.04 -13.92
CA VAL A 138 9.47 2.99 -14.32
C VAL A 138 9.59 2.40 -15.73
N ARG A 139 8.85 1.33 -16.03
CA ARG A 139 8.84 0.70 -17.34
C ARG A 139 8.31 1.64 -18.43
N LEU A 140 7.24 2.39 -18.15
CA LEU A 140 6.69 3.39 -19.09
C LEU A 140 7.64 4.57 -19.31
N GLY A 141 8.44 4.96 -18.32
CA GLY A 141 9.39 6.07 -18.44
C GLY A 141 10.70 5.69 -19.16
N ILE A 142 10.99 4.40 -19.32
CA ILE A 142 12.18 3.88 -20.01
C ILE A 142 11.88 3.54 -21.49
N ILE A 143 10.62 3.22 -21.82
CA ILE A 143 10.16 2.95 -23.20
C ILE A 143 9.87 4.26 -23.92
#